data_AF-A0A0Q9F2Q1-F1
#
_entry.id   AF-A0A0Q9F2Q1-F1
#
_cell.length_a   1.000
_cell.length_b   1.000
_cell.length_c   1.000
_cell.angle_alpha   90.00
_cell.angle_beta   90.00
_cell.angle_gamma   90.00
#
_symmetry.space_group_name_H-M   'P 1'
#
loop_
_entity.id
_entity.type
_entity.pdbx_description
1 polymer ?
#
loop_
_entity_poly.entity_id
_entity_poly.type
_entity_poly.pdbx_seq_one_letter_code
_entity_poly.pdbx_strand_id
1 'polypeptide(L)'
;MGYEFEKQTFASGKQVTLVSWEDESPTQHGAKLQSKPWKTTDTRASVGFYDSTVEYMRNDWAAKHMSATPVTTPKGSLMLYHNASTNTWHSTDALDIDHVVQWKDHFAAKGVKTHSEAHMAYNDVSNLRMLPAVVNRARDSADNVLNTYGKDSKQWKEWVDERFNFDAKASHPEFDPSTDLARRTVATTSKDWSPDDGRKGLSFDAKVVGKWYEAQLEKQYATTVAMPHPTTGIKQNVHLFYCSASGQLCTRDALDIDHELPFEILAKEMMKYTDNGTASKAQALDAYNETSNLRLVGRSANSSHEWELNEEMTYRDDDGESLSDDYDEDELVVSSSIRDQVRSAMGQGRGTISSIQEHSFASMPQSSSGFSLNGASSSSPLTLSTASSSSPILLNDGRHPDNKLYQSALAGVQKEYAGKLLQPQQEIVASSLVLLAKANNMPDISRVVRSDEGMVYVVRDTGPASRQVVHVDEKQFNGRTVEQNTREVAALTPPTQTTTQAPQSHTFSMTK
;
A
#
# COMPACT_ATOMS: atom_id res chain seq x y z
N MET A 1 -0.52 -15.96 27.05
CA MET A 1 -0.68 -16.39 25.64
C MET A 1 -2.03 -15.85 25.24
N GLY A 2 -2.08 -15.04 24.19
CA GLY A 2 -3.31 -14.37 23.74
C GLY A 2 -4.12 -15.25 22.80
N TYR A 3 -4.16 -16.58 22.97
CA TYR A 3 -4.96 -17.44 22.11
C TYR A 3 -5.37 -18.74 22.83
N GLU A 4 -6.49 -19.32 22.40
CA GLU A 4 -7.05 -20.57 22.89
C GLU A 4 -7.47 -21.49 21.74
N PHE A 5 -7.29 -22.80 21.89
CA PHE A 5 -7.70 -23.77 20.89
C PHE A 5 -9.02 -24.42 21.22
N GLU A 6 -9.90 -24.49 20.22
CA GLU A 6 -11.23 -25.08 20.33
C GLU A 6 -11.35 -26.29 19.41
N LYS A 7 -11.80 -27.42 19.95
CA LYS A 7 -12.09 -28.60 19.13
C LYS A 7 -13.54 -28.59 18.68
N GLN A 8 -13.76 -28.56 17.37
CA GLN A 8 -15.10 -28.70 16.78
C GLN A 8 -15.27 -30.09 16.18
N THR A 9 -16.43 -30.71 16.45
CA THR A 9 -16.75 -32.05 15.96
C THR A 9 -17.83 -31.97 14.87
N PHE A 10 -17.53 -32.50 13.70
CA PHE A 10 -18.46 -32.55 12.56
C PHE A 10 -19.50 -33.65 12.71
N ALA A 11 -20.54 -33.61 11.90
CA ALA A 11 -21.55 -34.67 11.84
C ALA A 11 -20.98 -36.04 11.42
N SER A 12 -19.78 -36.06 10.81
CA SER A 12 -19.02 -37.28 10.51
C SER A 12 -18.36 -37.91 11.75
N GLY A 13 -18.36 -37.22 12.90
CA GLY A 13 -17.60 -37.58 14.09
C GLY A 13 -16.11 -37.22 14.02
N LYS A 14 -15.64 -36.64 12.91
CA LYS A 14 -14.27 -36.11 12.78
C LYS A 14 -14.16 -34.75 13.45
N GLN A 15 -12.93 -34.38 13.81
CA GLN A 15 -12.65 -33.14 14.53
C GLN A 15 -11.69 -32.23 13.75
N VAL A 16 -11.86 -30.93 13.97
CA VAL A 16 -10.94 -29.87 13.56
C VAL A 16 -10.56 -29.04 14.78
N THR A 17 -9.41 -28.36 14.71
CA THR A 17 -8.97 -27.44 15.76
C THR A 17 -9.07 -26.03 15.23
N LEU A 18 -9.92 -25.20 15.85
CA LEU A 18 -10.03 -23.78 15.59
C LEU A 18 -9.27 -23.00 16.66
N VAL A 19 -9.08 -21.70 16.44
CA VAL A 19 -8.37 -20.83 17.37
C VAL A 19 -9.18 -19.57 17.65
N SER A 20 -9.29 -19.23 18.93
CA SER A 20 -9.65 -17.89 19.39
C SER A 20 -8.36 -17.12 19.65
N TRP A 21 -8.28 -15.86 19.24
CA TRP A 21 -7.10 -15.01 19.39
C TRP A 21 -7.52 -13.69 20.05
N GLU A 22 -6.95 -13.40 21.21
CA GLU A 22 -7.34 -12.31 22.12
C GLU A 22 -8.87 -12.30 22.37
N ASP A 23 -9.57 -11.26 21.92
CA ASP A 23 -11.03 -11.12 21.98
C ASP A 23 -11.75 -11.62 20.71
N GLU A 24 -11.02 -12.08 19.70
CA GLU A 24 -11.57 -12.63 18.46
C GLU A 24 -11.82 -14.14 18.57
N SER A 25 -13.08 -14.54 18.47
CA SER A 25 -13.49 -15.95 18.40
C SER A 25 -13.61 -16.46 16.95
N PRO A 26 -13.55 -17.78 16.69
CA PRO A 26 -13.94 -18.34 15.41
C PRO A 26 -15.33 -17.89 14.98
N THR A 27 -15.48 -17.56 13.70
CA THR A 27 -16.74 -17.09 13.14
C THR A 27 -17.88 -18.09 13.40
N GLN A 28 -18.96 -17.60 13.98
CA GLN A 28 -20.18 -18.38 14.20
C GLN A 28 -21.03 -18.37 12.93
N HIS A 29 -21.27 -19.55 12.33
CA HIS A 29 -22.05 -19.63 11.09
C HIS A 29 -23.55 -19.65 11.38
N GLY A 30 -24.32 -18.85 10.67
CA GLY A 30 -25.79 -18.88 10.72
C GLY A 30 -26.41 -20.13 10.10
N ALA A 31 -27.72 -20.32 10.31
CA ALA A 31 -28.47 -21.50 9.87
C ALA A 31 -28.37 -21.78 8.35
N LYS A 32 -28.22 -20.74 7.52
CA LYS A 32 -28.03 -20.85 6.06
C LYS A 32 -26.81 -21.72 5.74
N LEU A 33 -25.62 -21.39 6.27
CA LEU A 33 -24.39 -22.13 6.01
C LEU A 33 -24.37 -23.50 6.73
N GLN A 34 -25.02 -23.60 7.88
CA GLN A 34 -25.14 -24.86 8.63
C GLN A 34 -25.98 -25.91 7.87
N SER A 35 -26.96 -25.47 7.07
CA SER A 35 -27.84 -26.38 6.31
C SER A 35 -27.46 -26.50 4.83
N LYS A 36 -26.74 -25.53 4.26
CA LYS A 36 -26.29 -25.53 2.86
C LYS A 36 -25.30 -26.67 2.62
N PRO A 37 -25.61 -27.66 1.76
CA PRO A 37 -24.70 -28.77 1.47
C PRO A 37 -23.45 -28.29 0.74
N TRP A 38 -22.28 -28.80 1.14
CA TRP A 38 -21.03 -28.63 0.40
C TRP A 38 -20.99 -29.62 -0.78
N LYS A 39 -20.57 -29.13 -1.95
CA LYS A 39 -20.47 -29.88 -3.21
C LYS A 39 -19.03 -29.85 -3.72
N THR A 40 -18.63 -30.90 -4.45
CA THR A 40 -17.29 -30.97 -5.06
C THR A 40 -17.03 -29.88 -6.10
N THR A 41 -18.10 -29.35 -6.69
CA THR A 41 -18.09 -28.21 -7.63
C THR A 41 -17.89 -26.87 -6.95
N ASP A 42 -18.05 -26.78 -5.62
CA ASP A 42 -17.80 -25.53 -4.90
C ASP A 42 -16.31 -25.16 -4.98
N THR A 43 -16.06 -23.86 -5.01
CA THR A 43 -14.74 -23.29 -5.29
C THR A 43 -14.18 -22.59 -4.06
N ARG A 44 -12.92 -22.14 -4.17
CA ARG A 44 -12.26 -21.38 -3.11
C ARG A 44 -13.01 -20.09 -2.74
N ALA A 45 -13.78 -19.51 -3.66
CA ALA A 45 -14.58 -18.31 -3.37
C ALA A 45 -15.69 -18.56 -2.34
N SER A 46 -16.03 -19.83 -2.06
CA SER A 46 -17.10 -20.20 -1.11
C SER A 46 -16.60 -20.44 0.32
N VAL A 47 -15.32 -20.23 0.60
CA VAL A 47 -14.71 -20.40 1.93
C VAL A 47 -13.66 -19.32 2.13
N GLY A 48 -13.37 -18.97 3.38
CA GLY A 48 -12.33 -17.98 3.71
C GLY A 48 -11.78 -18.19 5.13
N PHE A 49 -10.66 -17.55 5.43
CA PHE A 49 -10.07 -17.60 6.76
C PHE A 49 -10.86 -16.73 7.75
N TYR A 50 -10.99 -17.18 8.99
CA TYR A 50 -11.49 -16.35 10.09
C TYR A 50 -10.42 -15.35 10.51
N ASP A 51 -10.84 -14.20 11.01
CA ASP A 51 -9.90 -13.15 11.46
C ASP A 51 -9.03 -13.68 12.61
N SER A 52 -9.64 -14.37 13.58
CA SER A 52 -8.92 -15.08 14.65
C SER A 52 -7.89 -16.10 14.15
N THR A 53 -8.18 -16.80 13.05
CA THR A 53 -7.21 -17.68 12.39
C THR A 53 -6.08 -16.86 11.76
N VAL A 54 -6.40 -15.77 11.06
CA VAL A 54 -5.41 -14.90 10.41
C VAL A 54 -4.45 -14.31 11.43
N GLU A 55 -4.98 -13.72 12.50
CA GLU A 55 -4.20 -13.10 13.56
C GLU A 55 -3.31 -14.10 14.28
N TYR A 56 -3.87 -15.26 14.67
CA TYR A 56 -3.05 -16.33 15.27
C TYR A 56 -1.93 -16.79 14.32
N MET A 57 -2.23 -17.00 13.04
CA MET A 57 -1.25 -17.52 12.09
C MET A 57 -0.12 -16.52 11.79
N ARG A 58 -0.45 -15.24 11.62
CA ARG A 58 0.52 -14.17 11.32
C ARG A 58 1.36 -13.77 12.54
N ASN A 59 0.83 -13.90 13.75
CA ASN A 59 1.52 -13.51 14.98
C ASN A 59 2.13 -14.72 15.70
N ASP A 60 1.34 -15.45 16.49
CA ASP A 60 1.82 -16.50 17.40
C ASP A 60 2.36 -17.73 16.67
N TRP A 61 1.68 -18.19 15.61
CA TRP A 61 2.16 -19.35 14.85
C TRP A 61 3.49 -19.05 14.17
N ALA A 62 3.59 -17.91 13.47
CA ALA A 62 4.82 -17.49 12.79
C ALA A 62 5.97 -17.32 13.80
N ALA A 63 5.74 -16.62 14.92
CA ALA A 63 6.76 -16.43 15.94
C ALA A 63 7.25 -17.75 16.56
N LYS A 64 6.37 -18.76 16.67
CA LYS A 64 6.71 -20.07 17.25
C LYS A 64 7.40 -21.01 16.26
N HIS A 65 7.00 -21.00 15.00
CA HIS A 65 7.45 -21.99 14.00
C HIS A 65 8.48 -21.44 13.02
N MET A 66 8.66 -20.12 12.97
CA MET A 66 9.69 -19.43 12.19
C MET A 66 10.66 -18.74 13.14
N SER A 67 11.91 -18.51 12.70
CA SER A 67 12.85 -17.76 13.54
C SER A 67 12.58 -16.27 13.40
N ALA A 68 11.71 -15.74 14.26
CA ALA A 68 11.41 -14.32 14.34
C ALA A 68 12.60 -13.55 14.91
N THR A 69 13.03 -12.49 14.22
CA THR A 69 14.13 -11.62 14.63
C THR A 69 13.73 -10.15 14.45
N PRO A 70 13.69 -9.36 15.53
CA PRO A 70 13.42 -7.94 15.41
C PRO A 70 14.62 -7.23 14.77
N VAL A 71 14.33 -6.31 13.86
CA VAL A 71 15.33 -5.52 13.16
C VAL A 71 15.00 -4.05 13.35
N THR A 72 15.98 -3.29 13.81
CA THR A 72 15.89 -1.83 13.92
C THR A 72 16.99 -1.20 13.09
N THR A 73 16.59 -0.25 12.24
CA THR A 73 17.49 0.51 11.37
C THR A 73 17.21 2.00 11.55
N PRO A 74 18.07 2.90 11.05
CA PRO A 74 17.75 4.34 11.01
C PRO A 74 16.49 4.68 10.20
N LYS A 75 15.99 3.74 9.38
CA LYS A 75 14.82 3.89 8.51
C LYS A 75 13.52 3.40 9.16
N GLY A 76 13.60 2.68 10.28
CA GLY A 76 12.43 2.09 10.95
C GLY A 76 12.76 0.75 11.58
N SER A 77 11.74 0.13 12.19
CA SER A 77 11.82 -1.20 12.77
C SER A 77 10.76 -2.13 12.17
N LEU A 78 11.10 -3.42 12.09
CA LEU A 78 10.19 -4.47 11.65
C LEU A 78 10.60 -5.82 12.27
N MET A 79 9.68 -6.78 12.23
CA MET A 79 9.99 -8.18 12.54
C MET A 79 10.29 -8.92 11.23
N LEU A 80 11.41 -9.64 11.19
CA LEU A 80 11.72 -10.56 10.08
C LEU A 80 11.59 -12.00 10.55
N TYR A 81 11.04 -12.86 9.70
CA TYR A 81 10.83 -14.28 9.97
C TYR A 81 11.66 -15.11 8.99
N HIS A 82 12.52 -15.99 9.52
CA HIS A 82 13.22 -16.98 8.70
C HIS A 82 12.33 -18.19 8.43
N ASN A 83 12.10 -18.47 7.15
CA ASN A 83 11.44 -19.70 6.73
C ASN A 83 12.49 -20.82 6.52
N ALA A 84 12.44 -21.85 7.36
CA ALA A 84 13.43 -22.93 7.34
C ALA A 84 13.32 -23.85 6.11
N SER A 85 12.13 -23.94 5.48
CA SER A 85 11.93 -24.77 4.28
C SER A 85 12.52 -24.14 3.03
N THR A 86 12.41 -22.83 2.88
CA THR A 86 12.89 -22.07 1.72
C THR A 86 14.24 -21.41 1.96
N ASN A 87 14.70 -21.36 3.21
CA ASN A 87 15.94 -20.73 3.63
C ASN A 87 16.03 -19.23 3.26
N THR A 88 14.97 -18.50 3.57
CA THR A 88 14.77 -17.08 3.21
C THR A 88 14.15 -16.30 4.36
N TRP A 89 14.30 -14.97 4.32
CA TRP A 89 13.82 -14.02 5.35
C TRP A 89 12.73 -13.11 4.80
N HIS A 90 11.68 -12.90 5.59
CA HIS A 90 10.45 -12.23 5.13
C HIS A 90 9.89 -11.31 6.22
N SER A 91 9.29 -10.19 5.82
CA SER A 91 8.37 -9.46 6.71
C SER A 91 7.07 -10.24 6.89
N THR A 92 6.29 -9.95 7.95
CA THR A 92 4.99 -10.62 8.17
C THR A 92 4.09 -10.57 6.94
N ASP A 93 4.03 -9.42 6.27
CA ASP A 93 3.19 -9.18 5.09
C ASP A 93 3.60 -10.00 3.85
N ALA A 94 4.81 -10.57 3.86
CA ALA A 94 5.28 -11.45 2.80
C ALA A 94 4.88 -12.91 3.04
N LEU A 95 4.16 -13.22 4.11
CA LEU A 95 3.77 -14.58 4.47
C LEU A 95 2.30 -14.84 4.16
N ASP A 96 2.03 -15.93 3.43
CA ASP A 96 0.68 -16.44 3.19
C ASP A 96 0.34 -17.58 4.15
N ILE A 97 -0.92 -17.64 4.55
CA ILE A 97 -1.52 -18.81 5.18
C ILE A 97 -1.88 -19.80 4.08
N ASP A 98 -1.46 -21.04 4.26
CA ASP A 98 -1.73 -22.13 3.33
C ASP A 98 -2.02 -23.42 4.06
N HIS A 99 -2.61 -24.37 3.33
CA HIS A 99 -2.90 -25.69 3.84
C HIS A 99 -1.73 -26.65 3.62
N VAL A 100 -1.38 -27.41 4.65
CA VAL A 100 -0.36 -28.48 4.58
C VAL A 100 -0.81 -29.59 3.62
N VAL A 101 -2.06 -30.03 3.76
CA VAL A 101 -2.76 -30.88 2.79
C VAL A 101 -3.74 -30.02 2.02
N GLN A 102 -3.78 -30.19 0.69
CA GLN A 102 -4.70 -29.45 -0.18
C GLN A 102 -6.12 -29.48 0.39
N TRP A 103 -6.73 -28.30 0.48
CA TRP A 103 -7.92 -28.09 1.31
C TRP A 103 -9.13 -28.95 0.92
N LYS A 104 -9.34 -29.27 -0.37
CA LYS A 104 -10.41 -30.19 -0.79
C LYS A 104 -10.13 -31.62 -0.34
N ASP A 105 -8.88 -32.07 -0.40
CA ASP A 105 -8.48 -33.39 0.11
C ASP A 105 -8.66 -33.45 1.63
N HIS A 106 -8.33 -32.36 2.34
CA HIS A 106 -8.59 -32.24 3.77
C HIS A 106 -10.09 -32.28 4.09
N PHE A 107 -10.93 -31.60 3.32
CA PHE A 107 -12.39 -31.64 3.49
C PHE A 107 -12.93 -33.06 3.32
N ALA A 108 -12.47 -33.78 2.30
CA ALA A 108 -12.83 -35.17 2.08
C ALA A 108 -12.40 -36.05 3.26
N ALA A 109 -11.18 -35.87 3.77
CA ALA A 109 -10.65 -36.62 4.91
C ALA A 109 -11.42 -36.34 6.22
N LYS A 110 -11.91 -35.11 6.42
CA LYS A 110 -12.76 -34.73 7.56
C LYS A 110 -14.24 -35.09 7.37
N GLY A 111 -14.64 -35.48 6.16
CA GLY A 111 -16.02 -35.81 5.83
C GLY A 111 -16.95 -34.62 5.94
N VAL A 112 -16.51 -33.45 5.45
CA VAL A 112 -17.29 -32.21 5.38
C VAL A 112 -18.58 -32.43 4.58
N LYS A 113 -19.72 -32.00 5.13
CA LYS A 113 -21.05 -32.13 4.51
C LYS A 113 -21.72 -30.79 4.21
N THR A 114 -21.40 -29.74 4.97
CA THR A 114 -22.07 -28.43 4.87
C THR A 114 -21.05 -27.32 4.67
N HIS A 115 -21.50 -26.15 4.22
CA HIS A 115 -20.63 -24.98 4.11
C HIS A 115 -20.04 -24.57 5.46
N SER A 116 -20.81 -24.65 6.56
CA SER A 116 -20.26 -24.37 7.89
C SER A 116 -19.09 -25.30 8.25
N GLU A 117 -19.21 -26.60 7.98
CA GLU A 117 -18.12 -27.57 8.19
C GLU A 117 -16.94 -27.31 7.23
N ALA A 118 -17.22 -26.85 6.01
CA ALA A 118 -16.19 -26.46 5.05
C ALA A 118 -15.37 -25.27 5.56
N HIS A 119 -16.02 -24.20 6.04
CA HIS A 119 -15.34 -23.07 6.66
C HIS A 119 -14.52 -23.50 7.88
N MET A 120 -15.07 -24.35 8.76
CA MET A 120 -14.34 -24.85 9.93
C MET A 120 -13.13 -25.70 9.53
N ALA A 121 -13.26 -26.57 8.52
CA ALA A 121 -12.15 -27.37 8.01
C ALA A 121 -11.09 -26.52 7.30
N TYR A 122 -11.52 -25.45 6.63
CA TYR A 122 -10.62 -24.49 6.00
C TYR A 122 -9.76 -23.75 7.02
N ASN A 123 -10.30 -23.56 8.23
CA ASN A 123 -9.65 -22.91 9.37
C ASN A 123 -9.06 -23.89 10.39
N ASP A 124 -8.93 -25.17 10.05
CA ASP A 124 -8.32 -26.17 10.94
C ASP A 124 -6.82 -25.89 11.09
N VAL A 125 -6.41 -25.23 12.18
CA VAL A 125 -5.02 -24.79 12.40
C VAL A 125 -4.02 -25.95 12.43
N SER A 126 -4.49 -27.19 12.61
CA SER A 126 -3.65 -28.39 12.50
C SER A 126 -3.24 -28.73 11.07
N ASN A 127 -3.93 -28.17 10.07
CA ASN A 127 -3.64 -28.31 8.65
C ASN A 127 -3.16 -26.99 8.03
N LEU A 128 -2.80 -25.98 8.82
CA LEU A 128 -2.31 -24.70 8.31
C LEU A 128 -0.79 -24.56 8.50
N ARG A 129 -0.18 -23.76 7.62
CA ARG A 129 1.23 -23.34 7.67
C ARG A 129 1.36 -21.91 7.16
N MET A 130 2.43 -21.24 7.57
CA MET A 130 2.90 -20.01 6.92
C MET A 130 4.05 -20.30 5.96
N LEU A 131 4.04 -19.68 4.79
CA LEU A 131 5.15 -19.73 3.83
C LEU A 131 5.25 -18.40 3.06
N PRO A 132 6.37 -18.14 2.38
CA PRO A 132 6.53 -16.93 1.58
C PRO A 132 5.50 -16.89 0.45
N ALA A 133 4.84 -15.76 0.31
CA ALA A 133 3.83 -15.46 -0.69
C ALA A 133 4.24 -15.87 -2.11
N VAL A 134 5.43 -15.45 -2.52
CA VAL A 134 5.97 -15.72 -3.86
C VAL A 134 6.17 -17.22 -4.09
N VAL A 135 6.55 -17.97 -3.06
CA VAL A 135 6.66 -19.44 -3.13
C VAL A 135 5.29 -20.06 -3.26
N ASN A 136 4.31 -19.59 -2.50
CA ASN A 136 2.93 -20.09 -2.55
C ASN A 136 2.29 -19.88 -3.93
N ARG A 137 2.43 -18.68 -4.51
CA ARG A 137 1.89 -18.34 -5.84
C ARG A 137 2.59 -19.12 -6.96
N ALA A 138 3.87 -19.39 -6.80
CA ALA A 138 4.67 -20.15 -7.77
C ALA A 138 4.80 -21.64 -7.39
N ARG A 139 3.84 -22.19 -6.62
CA ARG A 139 3.96 -23.51 -5.99
C ARG A 139 4.50 -24.57 -6.92
N ASP A 140 3.92 -24.75 -8.11
CA ASP A 140 4.38 -25.77 -9.05
C ASP A 140 5.85 -25.57 -9.45
N SER A 141 6.26 -24.33 -9.75
CA SER A 141 7.66 -24.04 -10.10
C SER A 141 8.59 -24.15 -8.90
N ALA A 142 8.21 -23.61 -7.75
CA ALA A 142 9.02 -23.59 -6.54
C ALA A 142 9.19 -25.00 -5.97
N ASP A 143 8.09 -25.75 -5.82
CA ASP A 143 8.10 -27.13 -5.33
C ASP A 143 8.86 -28.03 -6.29
N ASN A 144 8.75 -27.85 -7.61
CA ASN A 144 9.54 -28.63 -8.56
C ASN A 144 11.04 -28.42 -8.36
N VAL A 145 11.51 -27.17 -8.22
CA VAL A 145 12.93 -26.89 -7.98
C VAL A 145 13.36 -27.42 -6.61
N LEU A 146 12.58 -27.15 -5.57
CA LEU A 146 12.88 -27.51 -4.19
C LEU A 146 12.91 -29.03 -4.00
N ASN A 147 11.92 -29.76 -4.53
CA ASN A 147 11.83 -31.21 -4.40
C ASN A 147 12.85 -31.95 -5.28
N THR A 148 13.24 -31.37 -6.43
CA THR A 148 14.22 -32.00 -7.33
C THR A 148 15.65 -31.77 -6.88
N TYR A 149 16.00 -30.54 -6.46
CA TYR A 149 17.39 -30.15 -6.20
C TYR A 149 17.70 -29.90 -4.72
N GLY A 150 16.70 -29.61 -3.90
CA GLY A 150 16.85 -29.26 -2.48
C GLY A 150 17.12 -27.77 -2.23
N LYS A 151 16.81 -27.31 -1.01
CA LYS A 151 16.87 -25.91 -0.57
C LYS A 151 18.28 -25.28 -0.51
N ASP A 152 19.33 -26.09 -0.54
CA ASP A 152 20.72 -25.60 -0.51
C ASP A 152 21.39 -25.61 -1.89
N SER A 153 20.65 -26.08 -2.91
CA SER A 153 21.14 -26.20 -4.28
C SER A 153 21.39 -24.84 -4.94
N LYS A 154 22.20 -24.87 -6.01
CA LYS A 154 22.45 -23.69 -6.83
C LYS A 154 21.16 -23.22 -7.53
N GLN A 155 20.35 -24.16 -8.01
CA GLN A 155 19.10 -23.90 -8.71
C GLN A 155 18.08 -23.22 -7.81
N TRP A 156 17.97 -23.65 -6.55
CA TRP A 156 17.11 -22.98 -5.59
C TRP A 156 17.59 -21.57 -5.27
N LYS A 157 18.91 -21.39 -5.08
CA LYS A 157 19.51 -20.07 -4.84
C LYS A 157 19.27 -19.12 -6.01
N GLU A 158 19.43 -19.58 -7.25
CA GLU A 158 19.11 -18.79 -8.45
C GLU A 158 17.62 -18.42 -8.49
N TRP A 159 16.73 -19.37 -8.19
CA TRP A 159 15.28 -19.12 -8.13
C TRP A 159 14.91 -18.07 -7.08
N VAL A 160 15.54 -18.15 -5.90
CA VAL A 160 15.41 -17.19 -4.80
C VAL A 160 15.97 -15.83 -5.21
N ASP A 161 17.18 -15.78 -5.77
CA ASP A 161 17.82 -14.54 -6.18
C ASP A 161 16.99 -13.80 -7.24
N GLU A 162 16.41 -14.50 -8.21
CA GLU A 162 15.52 -13.91 -9.22
C GLU A 162 14.27 -13.23 -8.65
N ARG A 163 13.81 -13.65 -7.46
CA ARG A 163 12.49 -13.28 -6.93
C ARG A 163 12.53 -12.40 -5.69
N PHE A 164 13.57 -12.55 -4.87
CA PHE A 164 13.70 -11.84 -3.59
C PHE A 164 14.84 -10.82 -3.59
N ASN A 165 15.84 -10.97 -4.46
CA ASN A 165 17.00 -10.08 -4.46
C ASN A 165 16.67 -8.72 -5.09
N PHE A 166 17.49 -7.72 -4.77
CA PHE A 166 17.43 -6.40 -5.37
C PHE A 166 18.82 -5.77 -5.41
N ASP A 167 19.28 -5.36 -6.60
CA ASP A 167 20.54 -4.64 -6.74
C ASP A 167 20.30 -3.14 -6.68
N ALA A 168 20.50 -2.54 -5.50
CA ALA A 168 20.39 -1.10 -5.29
C ALA A 168 21.46 -0.27 -6.02
N LYS A 169 22.43 -0.91 -6.69
CA LYS A 169 23.45 -0.23 -7.53
C LYS A 169 23.20 -0.41 -9.02
N ALA A 170 22.29 -1.30 -9.40
CA ALA A 170 21.89 -1.44 -10.79
C ALA A 170 21.10 -0.21 -11.25
N SER A 171 21.11 0.04 -12.55
CA SER A 171 20.27 1.08 -13.15
C SER A 171 18.86 0.54 -13.36
N HIS A 172 17.86 1.18 -12.74
CA HIS A 172 16.44 0.83 -12.89
C HIS A 172 15.73 1.94 -13.69
N PRO A 173 15.74 1.87 -15.04
CA PRO A 173 15.25 2.97 -15.86
C PRO A 173 13.76 3.23 -15.62
N GLU A 174 13.37 4.50 -15.53
CA GLU A 174 11.97 4.88 -15.36
C GLU A 174 11.09 4.34 -16.49
N PHE A 175 9.87 3.96 -16.15
CA PHE A 175 8.84 3.57 -17.11
C PHE A 175 8.44 4.76 -17.98
N ASP A 176 8.39 4.57 -19.29
CA ASP A 176 7.97 5.57 -20.25
C ASP A 176 6.65 5.12 -20.90
N PRO A 177 5.50 5.72 -20.53
CA PRO A 177 4.21 5.35 -21.10
C PRO A 177 4.15 5.43 -22.62
N SER A 178 4.97 6.26 -23.26
CA SER A 178 4.97 6.40 -24.72
C SER A 178 5.63 5.22 -25.44
N THR A 179 6.54 4.51 -24.79
CA THR A 179 7.34 3.43 -25.40
C THR A 179 7.18 2.06 -24.73
N ASP A 180 6.75 2.02 -23.47
CA ASP A 180 6.68 0.80 -22.66
C ASP A 180 5.27 0.21 -22.51
N LEU A 181 4.19 0.93 -22.86
CA LEU A 181 2.85 0.33 -22.86
C LEU A 181 2.77 -0.88 -23.80
N ALA A 182 2.05 -1.93 -23.40
CA ALA A 182 1.93 -3.10 -24.24
C ALA A 182 1.21 -2.79 -25.56
N ARG A 183 1.66 -3.45 -26.63
CA ARG A 183 1.01 -3.31 -27.94
C ARG A 183 -0.35 -4.00 -27.90
N ARG A 184 -1.39 -3.24 -28.22
CA ARG A 184 -2.76 -3.73 -28.30
C ARG A 184 -2.88 -4.82 -29.37
N THR A 185 -3.69 -5.84 -29.08
CA THR A 185 -4.00 -6.92 -30.03
C THR A 185 -5.42 -6.77 -30.55
N VAL A 186 -5.72 -7.40 -31.69
CA VAL A 186 -7.09 -7.49 -32.21
C VAL A 186 -8.03 -8.07 -31.15
N ALA A 187 -7.56 -9.02 -30.34
CA ALA A 187 -8.35 -9.65 -29.28
C ALA A 187 -8.72 -8.71 -28.11
N THR A 188 -8.07 -7.55 -28.01
CA THR A 188 -8.35 -6.52 -26.99
C THR A 188 -9.08 -5.30 -27.57
N THR A 189 -8.84 -4.95 -28.84
CA THR A 189 -9.42 -3.74 -29.46
C THR A 189 -10.84 -3.94 -29.98
N SER A 190 -11.25 -5.17 -30.28
CA SER A 190 -12.58 -5.47 -30.83
C SER A 190 -13.59 -6.02 -29.81
N LYS A 191 -13.21 -6.11 -28.54
CA LYS A 191 -14.09 -6.60 -27.47
C LYS A 191 -14.63 -5.43 -26.68
N ASP A 192 -15.95 -5.43 -26.51
CA ASP A 192 -16.63 -4.52 -25.59
C ASP A 192 -16.26 -4.87 -24.14
N TRP A 193 -16.27 -3.85 -23.31
CA TRP A 193 -16.05 -3.95 -21.87
C TRP A 193 -16.90 -2.90 -21.16
N SER A 194 -17.46 -3.28 -20.01
CA SER A 194 -18.26 -2.42 -19.15
C SER A 194 -17.71 -2.42 -17.72
N PRO A 195 -18.00 -1.39 -16.90
CA PRO A 195 -17.62 -1.38 -15.49
C PRO A 195 -18.07 -2.63 -14.72
N ASP A 196 -19.22 -3.21 -15.08
CA ASP A 196 -19.77 -4.41 -14.46
C ASP A 196 -18.92 -5.68 -14.72
N ASP A 197 -18.10 -5.69 -15.77
CA ASP A 197 -17.11 -6.75 -16.01
C ASP A 197 -15.96 -6.69 -14.99
N GLY A 198 -15.78 -5.54 -14.35
CA GLY A 198 -14.74 -5.27 -13.36
C GLY A 198 -13.33 -5.61 -13.88
N ARG A 199 -12.50 -6.13 -12.98
CA ARG A 199 -11.11 -6.50 -13.29
C ARG A 199 -10.98 -7.78 -14.12
N LYS A 200 -12.09 -8.46 -14.43
CA LYS A 200 -12.07 -9.81 -15.01
C LYS A 200 -11.40 -9.81 -16.38
N GLY A 201 -10.25 -10.50 -16.44
CA GLY A 201 -9.47 -10.61 -17.66
C GLY A 201 -8.70 -9.34 -18.03
N LEU A 202 -8.59 -8.38 -17.11
CA LEU A 202 -7.56 -7.33 -17.11
C LEU A 202 -6.32 -7.87 -16.37
N SER A 203 -5.15 -7.39 -16.76
CA SER A 203 -3.88 -7.78 -16.13
C SER A 203 -2.86 -6.67 -16.29
N PHE A 204 -1.89 -6.63 -15.40
CA PHE A 204 -0.75 -5.74 -15.58
C PHE A 204 0.09 -6.17 -16.78
N ASP A 205 0.54 -5.19 -17.55
CA ASP A 205 1.40 -5.38 -18.71
C ASP A 205 2.79 -5.86 -18.27
N ALA A 206 3.45 -6.66 -19.11
CA ALA A 206 4.77 -7.20 -18.82
C ALA A 206 5.81 -6.10 -18.49
N LYS A 207 5.68 -4.92 -19.12
CA LYS A 207 6.54 -3.76 -18.84
C LYS A 207 6.18 -3.03 -17.55
N VAL A 208 4.92 -3.08 -17.13
CA VAL A 208 4.49 -2.59 -15.81
C VAL A 208 5.04 -3.52 -14.71
N VAL A 209 4.82 -4.83 -14.85
CA VAL A 209 5.32 -5.85 -13.90
C VAL A 209 6.86 -5.92 -13.87
N GLY A 210 7.53 -5.58 -14.95
CA GLY A 210 8.99 -5.56 -15.03
C GLY A 210 9.59 -4.19 -14.76
N LYS A 211 9.54 -3.30 -15.76
CA LYS A 211 10.28 -2.03 -15.75
C LYS A 211 9.73 -1.04 -14.73
N TRP A 212 8.41 -0.83 -14.72
CA TRP A 212 7.79 0.09 -13.75
C TRP A 212 7.99 -0.41 -12.33
N TYR A 213 7.72 -1.70 -12.06
CA TYR A 213 7.88 -2.29 -10.74
C TYR A 213 9.31 -2.13 -10.20
N GLU A 214 10.35 -2.46 -10.98
CA GLU A 214 11.74 -2.30 -10.54
C GLU A 214 12.14 -0.83 -10.32
N ALA A 215 11.69 0.09 -11.18
CA ALA A 215 11.91 1.52 -11.00
C ALA A 215 11.21 2.06 -9.74
N GLN A 216 10.03 1.54 -9.39
CA GLN A 216 9.36 1.89 -8.15
C GLN A 216 10.03 1.24 -6.93
N LEU A 217 10.54 0.02 -7.04
CA LEU A 217 11.35 -0.61 -5.98
C LEU A 217 12.58 0.25 -5.66
N GLU A 218 13.27 0.79 -6.66
CA GLU A 218 14.39 1.71 -6.44
C GLU A 218 13.96 2.94 -5.63
N LYS A 219 12.81 3.54 -5.97
CA LYS A 219 12.25 4.70 -5.24
C LYS A 219 11.88 4.36 -3.80
N GLN A 220 11.35 3.15 -3.57
CA GLN A 220 10.93 2.70 -2.23
C GLN A 220 12.04 2.04 -1.41
N TYR A 221 13.21 1.78 -2.00
CA TYR A 221 14.32 1.12 -1.33
C TYR A 221 14.80 1.93 -0.12
N ALA A 222 14.73 1.30 1.05
CA ALA A 222 15.09 1.95 2.32
C ALA A 222 16.51 1.62 2.74
N THR A 223 16.84 0.32 2.83
CA THR A 223 18.14 -0.17 3.31
C THR A 223 18.31 -1.67 3.06
N THR A 224 19.49 -2.20 3.38
CA THR A 224 19.79 -3.63 3.39
C THR A 224 20.27 -4.03 4.77
N VAL A 225 19.75 -5.13 5.30
CA VAL A 225 20.17 -5.71 6.59
C VAL A 225 20.79 -7.08 6.39
N ALA A 226 21.89 -7.36 7.09
CA ALA A 226 22.56 -8.64 7.02
C ALA A 226 22.06 -9.56 8.12
N MET A 227 21.18 -10.49 7.76
CA MET A 227 20.51 -11.42 8.69
C MET A 227 21.28 -12.74 8.81
N PRO A 228 21.69 -13.17 10.01
CA PRO A 228 22.37 -14.44 10.20
C PRO A 228 21.36 -15.59 10.13
N HIS A 229 21.65 -16.62 9.33
CA HIS A 229 20.87 -17.85 9.33
C HIS A 229 20.77 -18.42 10.77
N PRO A 230 19.58 -18.80 11.26
CA PRO A 230 19.38 -19.19 12.66
C PRO A 230 20.25 -20.35 13.14
N THR A 231 20.49 -21.35 12.30
CA THR A 231 21.35 -22.51 12.65
C THR A 231 22.80 -22.42 12.20
N THR A 232 23.11 -21.85 11.03
CA THR A 232 24.48 -21.84 10.47
C THR A 232 25.25 -20.55 10.74
N GLY A 233 24.56 -19.46 11.12
CA GLY A 233 25.14 -18.14 11.29
C GLY A 233 25.59 -17.45 10.00
N ILE A 234 25.47 -18.10 8.84
CA ILE A 234 25.79 -17.52 7.53
C ILE A 234 24.88 -16.32 7.29
N LYS A 235 25.46 -15.17 6.97
CA LYS A 235 24.68 -13.94 6.73
C LYS A 235 24.08 -13.92 5.34
N GLN A 236 22.81 -13.54 5.25
CA GLN A 236 22.08 -13.23 4.03
C GLN A 236 21.71 -11.75 4.05
N ASN A 237 21.82 -11.09 2.91
CA ASN A 237 21.33 -9.72 2.76
C ASN A 237 19.82 -9.75 2.53
N VAL A 238 19.09 -8.92 3.28
CA VAL A 238 17.66 -8.73 3.14
C VAL A 238 17.42 -7.26 2.81
N HIS A 239 16.83 -7.01 1.64
CA HIS A 239 16.51 -5.67 1.18
C HIS A 239 15.14 -5.24 1.73
N LEU A 240 15.09 -4.02 2.27
CA LEU A 240 13.90 -3.45 2.90
C LEU A 240 13.42 -2.27 2.08
N PHE A 241 12.10 -2.18 1.95
CA PHE A 241 11.40 -1.18 1.15
C PHE A 241 10.28 -0.56 1.97
N TYR A 242 9.94 0.69 1.67
CA TYR A 242 8.74 1.32 2.19
C TYR A 242 7.52 0.88 1.39
N CYS A 243 6.47 0.46 2.09
CA CYS A 243 5.13 0.36 1.51
C CYS A 243 4.61 1.78 1.22
N SER A 244 4.21 2.08 -0.02
CA SER A 244 3.74 3.42 -0.39
C SER A 244 2.45 3.82 0.34
N ALA A 245 1.60 2.86 0.70
CA ALA A 245 0.33 3.12 1.39
C ALA A 245 0.50 3.29 2.91
N SER A 246 1.24 2.40 3.57
CA SER A 246 1.36 2.39 5.04
C SER A 246 2.63 3.07 5.57
N GLY A 247 3.63 3.30 4.72
CA GLY A 247 4.97 3.77 5.12
C GLY A 247 5.78 2.75 5.93
N GLN A 248 5.28 1.53 6.12
CA GLN A 248 5.96 0.49 6.87
C GLN A 248 7.11 -0.14 6.07
N LEU A 249 8.14 -0.61 6.77
CA LEU A 249 9.21 -1.38 6.17
C LEU A 249 8.74 -2.82 5.91
N CYS A 250 9.00 -3.31 4.71
CA CYS A 250 8.68 -4.68 4.30
C CYS A 250 9.77 -5.24 3.37
N THR A 251 9.74 -6.55 3.13
CA THR A 251 10.61 -7.20 2.14
C THR A 251 10.02 -7.09 0.74
N ARG A 252 10.83 -7.22 -0.31
CA ARG A 252 10.41 -7.11 -1.73
C ARG A 252 9.14 -7.92 -2.04
N ASP A 253 9.08 -9.14 -1.51
CA ASP A 253 8.01 -10.10 -1.74
C ASP A 253 6.72 -9.84 -0.94
N ALA A 254 6.72 -8.83 -0.07
CA ALA A 254 5.51 -8.25 0.48
C ALA A 254 4.90 -7.17 -0.42
N LEU A 255 5.61 -6.69 -1.45
CA LEU A 255 5.13 -5.62 -2.31
C LEU A 255 4.41 -6.17 -3.55
N ASP A 256 3.17 -5.73 -3.74
CA ASP A 256 2.40 -5.93 -4.96
C ASP A 256 2.10 -4.59 -5.65
N ILE A 257 1.65 -4.66 -6.90
CA ILE A 257 1.14 -3.49 -7.63
C ILE A 257 -0.34 -3.33 -7.27
N ASP A 258 -0.69 -2.16 -6.76
CA ASP A 258 -2.08 -1.77 -6.48
C ASP A 258 -2.39 -0.44 -7.15
N HIS A 259 -3.68 -0.17 -7.31
CA HIS A 259 -4.15 1.13 -7.75
C HIS A 259 -4.24 2.11 -6.57
N GLU A 260 -3.87 3.37 -6.77
CA GLU A 260 -4.02 4.42 -5.77
C GLU A 260 -5.49 4.81 -5.59
N LEU A 261 -6.20 4.99 -6.72
CA LEU A 261 -7.66 5.00 -6.79
C LEU A 261 -8.16 3.62 -7.23
N PRO A 262 -9.09 2.98 -6.49
CA PRO A 262 -9.66 1.70 -6.89
C PRO A 262 -10.12 1.71 -8.34
N PHE A 263 -9.77 0.64 -9.07
CA PHE A 263 -10.04 0.55 -10.50
C PHE A 263 -11.54 0.69 -10.83
N GLU A 264 -12.43 0.28 -9.94
CA GLU A 264 -13.88 0.37 -10.09
C GLU A 264 -14.35 1.84 -10.17
N ILE A 265 -13.73 2.73 -9.39
CA ILE A 265 -14.00 4.17 -9.44
C ILE A 265 -13.44 4.76 -10.74
N LEU A 266 -12.19 4.40 -11.07
CA LEU A 266 -11.55 4.84 -12.32
C LEU A 266 -12.35 4.39 -13.56
N ALA A 267 -12.85 3.17 -13.55
CA ALA A 267 -13.66 2.58 -14.59
C ALA A 267 -14.95 3.36 -14.82
N LYS A 268 -15.69 3.68 -13.75
CA LYS A 268 -16.90 4.50 -13.83
C LYS A 268 -16.60 5.89 -14.40
N GLU A 269 -15.52 6.53 -13.97
CA GLU A 269 -15.11 7.84 -14.49
C GLU A 269 -14.70 7.77 -15.97
N MET A 270 -13.96 6.74 -16.37
CA MET A 270 -13.54 6.51 -17.75
C MET A 270 -14.74 6.48 -18.71
N MET A 271 -15.88 5.93 -18.29
CA MET A 271 -17.10 5.86 -19.11
C MET A 271 -17.61 7.25 -19.52
N LYS A 272 -17.38 8.30 -18.71
CA LYS A 272 -17.76 9.69 -19.04
C LYS A 272 -17.03 10.24 -20.28
N TYR A 273 -15.95 9.60 -20.69
CA TYR A 273 -15.11 10.00 -21.83
C TYR A 273 -15.19 9.03 -23.02
N THR A 274 -16.11 8.05 -22.97
CA THR A 274 -16.34 7.13 -24.09
C THR A 274 -17.27 7.74 -25.13
N ASP A 275 -16.96 7.52 -26.41
CA ASP A 275 -17.91 7.79 -27.49
C ASP A 275 -19.08 6.79 -27.34
N ASN A 276 -20.29 7.28 -27.08
CA ASN A 276 -21.55 6.51 -26.95
C ASN A 276 -21.72 5.67 -25.66
N GLY A 277 -20.94 5.93 -24.60
CA GLY A 277 -21.14 5.22 -23.33
C GLY A 277 -20.64 3.77 -23.34
N THR A 278 -19.78 3.40 -24.29
CA THR A 278 -19.20 2.06 -24.43
C THR A 278 -17.69 2.12 -24.44
N ALA A 279 -17.03 1.29 -23.62
CA ALA A 279 -15.58 1.13 -23.65
C ALA A 279 -15.20 -0.20 -24.31
N SER A 280 -14.02 -0.22 -24.93
CA SER A 280 -13.37 -1.46 -25.35
C SER A 280 -12.53 -2.02 -24.22
N LYS A 281 -12.29 -3.32 -24.25
CA LYS A 281 -11.36 -3.99 -23.33
C LYS A 281 -9.94 -3.39 -23.39
N ALA A 282 -9.52 -2.88 -24.55
CA ALA A 282 -8.25 -2.17 -24.68
C ALA A 282 -8.22 -0.89 -23.84
N GLN A 283 -9.29 -0.09 -23.86
CA GLN A 283 -9.38 1.13 -23.04
C GLN A 283 -9.39 0.80 -21.54
N ALA A 284 -10.11 -0.26 -21.15
CA ALA A 284 -10.09 -0.74 -19.76
C ALA A 284 -8.70 -1.22 -19.35
N LEU A 285 -7.96 -1.91 -20.24
CA LEU A 285 -6.57 -2.31 -19.99
C LEU A 285 -5.62 -1.12 -19.87
N ASP A 286 -5.80 -0.07 -20.69
CA ASP A 286 -4.99 1.15 -20.59
C ASP A 286 -5.21 1.82 -19.22
N ALA A 287 -6.48 1.97 -18.80
CA ALA A 287 -6.82 2.53 -17.49
C ALA A 287 -6.30 1.66 -16.34
N TYR A 288 -6.37 0.33 -16.48
CA TYR A 288 -5.85 -0.62 -15.50
C TYR A 288 -4.32 -0.55 -15.37
N ASN A 289 -3.62 -0.19 -16.45
CA ASN A 289 -2.17 -0.07 -16.50
C ASN A 289 -1.68 1.38 -16.40
N GLU A 290 -2.57 2.33 -16.04
CA GLU A 290 -2.20 3.73 -15.91
C GLU A 290 -1.26 3.92 -14.72
N THR A 291 0.04 3.99 -15.03
CA THR A 291 1.12 4.04 -14.05
C THR A 291 1.08 5.22 -13.09
N SER A 292 0.37 6.31 -13.43
CA SER A 292 0.13 7.43 -12.50
C SER A 292 -0.87 7.10 -11.40
N ASN A 293 -1.68 6.07 -11.60
CA ASN A 293 -2.62 5.53 -10.62
C ASN A 293 -2.09 4.22 -9.99
N LEU A 294 -0.82 3.85 -10.19
CA LEU A 294 -0.25 2.65 -9.59
C LEU A 294 0.70 3.00 -8.43
N ARG A 295 0.77 2.10 -7.46
CA ARG A 295 1.67 2.20 -6.30
C ARG A 295 2.16 0.82 -5.87
N LEU A 296 3.30 0.77 -5.18
CA LEU A 296 3.77 -0.46 -4.52
C LEU A 296 3.23 -0.50 -3.10
N VAL A 297 2.45 -1.52 -2.78
CA VAL A 297 1.84 -1.67 -1.46
C VAL A 297 2.21 -2.99 -0.84
N GLY A 298 2.44 -2.96 0.47
CA GLY A 298 2.50 -4.13 1.30
C GLY A 298 1.18 -4.87 1.22
N ARG A 299 1.22 -6.20 1.16
CA ARG A 299 0.02 -7.05 1.04
C ARG A 299 -1.05 -6.79 2.12
N SER A 300 -0.63 -6.53 3.36
CA SER A 300 -1.52 -6.15 4.46
C SER A 300 -2.29 -4.83 4.23
N ALA A 301 -1.77 -3.96 3.36
CA ALA A 301 -2.36 -2.68 2.99
C ALA A 301 -2.88 -2.67 1.54
N ASN A 302 -2.91 -3.84 0.88
CA ASN A 302 -3.32 -3.96 -0.51
C ASN A 302 -4.85 -4.00 -0.61
N SER A 303 -5.41 -2.96 -1.21
CA SER A 303 -6.84 -2.82 -1.47
C SER A 303 -7.31 -3.63 -2.69
N SER A 304 -6.40 -4.01 -3.60
CA SER A 304 -6.73 -4.82 -4.80
C SER A 304 -6.82 -6.32 -4.55
N HIS A 305 -6.16 -6.81 -3.50
CA HIS A 305 -6.07 -8.22 -3.16
C HIS A 305 -5.83 -8.33 -1.66
N GLU A 306 -6.89 -8.50 -0.86
CA GLU A 306 -6.84 -9.33 0.38
C GLU A 306 -8.14 -9.39 1.23
N TRP A 307 -9.23 -8.71 0.86
CA TRP A 307 -10.53 -8.92 1.53
C TRP A 307 -11.47 -9.66 0.59
N GLU A 308 -11.32 -10.99 0.63
CA GLU A 308 -12.04 -11.98 -0.15
C GLU A 308 -13.52 -11.64 -0.25
N LEU A 309 -13.97 -11.43 -1.49
CA LEU A 309 -15.39 -11.33 -1.79
C LEU A 309 -16.13 -12.49 -1.12
N ASN A 310 -17.23 -12.20 -0.44
CA ASN A 310 -18.06 -13.20 0.23
C ASN A 310 -18.79 -14.10 -0.79
N GLU A 311 -19.65 -15.02 -0.31
CA GLU A 311 -20.39 -15.96 -1.17
C GLU A 311 -21.28 -15.26 -2.21
N GLU A 312 -21.53 -13.95 -2.05
CA GLU A 312 -22.35 -13.09 -2.89
C GLU A 312 -21.52 -12.15 -3.81
N MET A 313 -20.19 -12.28 -3.85
CA MET A 313 -19.27 -11.43 -4.62
C MET A 313 -19.20 -9.97 -4.12
N THR A 314 -19.44 -9.72 -2.83
CA THR A 314 -19.27 -8.39 -2.21
C THR A 314 -18.11 -8.37 -1.23
N TYR A 315 -17.51 -7.20 -0.99
CA TYR A 315 -16.37 -7.04 -0.08
C TYR A 315 -16.75 -7.44 1.35
N ARG A 316 -15.79 -7.94 2.15
CA ARG A 316 -16.04 -8.43 3.53
C ARG A 316 -16.54 -7.35 4.49
N ASP A 317 -16.33 -6.11 4.11
CA ASP A 317 -16.75 -4.88 4.77
C ASP A 317 -18.13 -4.37 4.30
N ASP A 318 -18.83 -5.14 3.44
CA ASP A 318 -20.22 -4.90 3.02
C ASP A 318 -21.24 -5.51 4.00
N ASP A 319 -20.98 -5.37 5.30
CA ASP A 319 -21.89 -5.80 6.38
C ASP A 319 -23.01 -4.75 6.59
N GLY A 320 -23.88 -4.58 5.59
CA GLY A 320 -25.11 -3.79 5.72
C GLY A 320 -25.48 -3.02 4.46
N GLU A 321 -26.68 -2.43 4.43
CA GLU A 321 -26.89 -1.27 3.54
C GLU A 321 -25.69 -0.37 3.75
N SER A 322 -24.93 -0.10 2.68
CA SER A 322 -23.97 0.98 2.67
C SER A 322 -24.63 2.11 3.44
N LEU A 323 -24.06 2.54 4.57
CA LEU A 323 -24.35 3.89 5.03
C LEU A 323 -24.11 4.70 3.76
N SER A 324 -25.15 5.32 3.23
CA SER A 324 -25.12 6.06 1.95
C SER A 324 -24.07 7.18 1.92
N ASP A 325 -23.34 7.32 3.02
CA ASP A 325 -22.51 8.41 3.43
C ASP A 325 -21.03 7.97 3.62
N ASP A 326 -20.68 6.67 3.46
CA ASP A 326 -19.28 6.22 3.62
C ASP A 326 -18.44 6.37 2.35
N TYR A 327 -19.07 6.63 1.21
CA TYR A 327 -18.44 7.19 0.01
C TYR A 327 -19.46 8.02 -0.77
N ASP A 328 -19.41 9.35 -0.64
CA ASP A 328 -20.04 10.19 -1.66
C ASP A 328 -19.28 9.95 -2.97
N GLU A 329 -19.95 9.43 -4.02
CA GLU A 329 -19.36 9.36 -5.37
C GLU A 329 -18.89 10.74 -5.87
N ASP A 330 -19.37 11.82 -5.23
CA ASP A 330 -18.96 13.21 -5.41
C ASP A 330 -17.70 13.64 -4.61
N GLU A 331 -17.28 12.89 -3.57
CA GLU A 331 -16.09 13.19 -2.74
C GLU A 331 -14.79 12.60 -3.30
N LEU A 332 -14.86 11.54 -4.10
CA LEU A 332 -13.72 10.96 -4.83
C LEU A 332 -13.48 11.74 -6.12
N VAL A 333 -13.08 13.01 -5.96
CA VAL A 333 -12.72 13.87 -7.08
C VAL A 333 -11.45 13.31 -7.72
N VAL A 334 -11.61 12.58 -8.82
CA VAL A 334 -10.50 12.18 -9.69
C VAL A 334 -9.69 13.43 -9.99
N SER A 335 -8.41 13.43 -9.60
CA SER A 335 -7.56 14.61 -9.73
C SER A 335 -7.54 15.07 -11.20
N SER A 336 -7.34 16.37 -11.43
CA SER A 336 -7.29 16.89 -12.80
C SER A 336 -6.21 16.20 -13.64
N SER A 337 -5.08 15.81 -13.03
CA SER A 337 -4.04 15.05 -13.70
C SER A 337 -4.51 13.67 -14.16
N ILE A 338 -5.25 12.93 -13.31
CA ILE A 338 -5.78 11.61 -13.67
C ILE A 338 -6.89 11.78 -14.72
N ARG A 339 -7.77 12.78 -14.60
CA ARG A 339 -8.81 13.06 -15.62
C ARG A 339 -8.21 13.40 -16.99
N ASP A 340 -7.18 14.23 -17.04
CA ASP A 340 -6.54 14.61 -18.30
C ASP A 340 -5.77 13.45 -18.93
N GLN A 341 -5.22 12.55 -18.13
CA GLN A 341 -4.54 11.35 -18.61
C GLN A 341 -5.51 10.25 -19.05
N VAL A 342 -6.58 10.00 -18.30
CA VAL A 342 -7.70 9.13 -18.74
C VAL A 342 -8.24 9.65 -20.07
N ARG A 343 -8.48 10.97 -20.20
CA ARG A 343 -8.88 11.58 -21.47
C ARG A 343 -7.87 11.33 -22.59
N SER A 344 -6.57 11.41 -22.29
CA SER A 344 -5.49 11.13 -23.26
C SER A 344 -5.46 9.66 -23.69
N ALA A 345 -5.52 8.73 -22.74
CA ALA A 345 -5.59 7.28 -22.99
C ALA A 345 -6.82 6.90 -23.82
N MET A 346 -7.96 7.53 -23.54
CA MET A 346 -9.20 7.37 -24.30
C MET A 346 -9.08 7.93 -25.73
N GLY A 347 -8.35 9.03 -25.91
CA GLY A 347 -8.10 9.65 -27.22
C GLY A 347 -7.10 8.89 -28.11
N GLN A 348 -6.15 8.14 -27.52
CA GLN A 348 -5.13 7.40 -28.28
C GLN A 348 -5.66 6.12 -28.97
N GLY A 349 -6.87 5.65 -28.62
CA GLY A 349 -7.47 4.43 -29.18
C GLY A 349 -7.84 4.46 -30.66
N ARG A 350 -7.74 5.62 -31.33
CA ARG A 350 -8.05 5.77 -32.78
C ARG A 350 -6.82 5.93 -33.70
N GLY A 351 -5.61 6.04 -33.16
CA GLY A 351 -4.48 6.63 -33.91
C GLY A 351 -3.47 5.70 -34.62
N THR A 352 -3.38 4.41 -34.30
CA THR A 352 -2.13 3.65 -34.57
C THR A 352 -2.25 2.44 -35.51
N ILE A 353 -3.33 2.32 -36.30
CA ILE A 353 -3.44 1.26 -37.33
C ILE A 353 -3.39 1.80 -38.78
N SER A 354 -3.55 3.11 -39.02
CA SER A 354 -3.62 3.64 -40.39
C SER A 354 -2.30 4.08 -41.02
N SER A 355 -1.15 4.00 -40.33
CA SER A 355 0.11 4.58 -40.84
C SER A 355 1.19 3.56 -41.26
N ILE A 356 0.86 2.27 -41.38
CA ILE A 356 1.84 1.23 -41.81
C ILE A 356 1.75 0.90 -43.31
N GLN A 357 0.84 1.54 -44.06
CA GLN A 357 0.60 1.16 -45.44
C GLN A 357 0.62 2.36 -46.40
N GLU A 358 1.71 3.14 -46.41
CA GLU A 358 2.11 3.86 -47.63
C GLU A 358 3.56 4.38 -47.55
N HIS A 359 4.29 4.14 -48.65
CA HIS A 359 5.64 4.60 -49.00
C HIS A 359 6.84 3.73 -48.62
N SER A 360 7.03 2.68 -49.44
CA SER A 360 8.35 2.35 -49.98
C SER A 360 8.69 3.31 -51.14
N PHE A 361 9.84 3.98 -51.10
CA PHE A 361 10.94 3.88 -52.08
C PHE A 361 11.97 5.04 -51.97
N ALA A 362 13.24 4.62 -51.89
CA ALA A 362 14.46 5.19 -52.47
C ALA A 362 15.22 6.41 -51.85
N SER A 363 16.51 6.11 -51.61
CA SER A 363 17.73 6.93 -51.82
C SER A 363 18.28 7.81 -50.68
N MET A 364 19.27 7.27 -49.96
CA MET A 364 20.68 7.70 -49.80
C MET A 364 21.11 9.19 -49.97
N PRO A 365 22.24 9.61 -49.35
CA PRO A 365 22.33 10.77 -48.48
C PRO A 365 23.24 11.89 -49.01
N GLN A 366 23.25 13.05 -48.34
CA GLN A 366 24.39 13.97 -48.43
C GLN A 366 24.62 14.77 -47.15
N SER A 367 25.90 14.74 -46.76
CA SER A 367 26.62 15.55 -45.79
C SER A 367 26.49 17.06 -46.00
N SER A 368 26.61 17.87 -44.96
CA SER A 368 27.81 18.70 -44.70
C SER A 368 27.55 19.87 -43.72
N SER A 369 28.46 20.00 -42.75
CA SER A 369 29.10 21.22 -42.21
C SER A 369 28.30 22.49 -41.89
N GLY A 370 28.58 23.06 -40.70
CA GLY A 370 29.01 24.47 -40.65
C GLY A 370 28.51 25.36 -39.48
N PHE A 371 29.36 25.52 -38.47
CA PHE A 371 29.88 26.81 -37.93
C PHE A 371 28.96 27.88 -37.25
N SER A 372 29.26 28.11 -35.95
CA SER A 372 29.59 29.38 -35.24
C SER A 372 28.59 30.48 -34.82
N LEU A 373 28.54 30.67 -33.49
CA LEU A 373 28.90 31.84 -32.64
C LEU A 373 28.39 33.27 -32.94
N ASN A 374 27.70 33.83 -31.93
CA ASN A 374 27.81 35.16 -31.26
C ASN A 374 26.42 35.53 -30.69
N GLY A 375 26.21 36.18 -29.54
CA GLY A 375 27.05 36.99 -28.66
C GLY A 375 26.21 38.20 -28.19
N ALA A 376 26.49 38.67 -26.98
CA ALA A 376 26.17 40.00 -26.41
C ALA A 376 24.89 40.22 -25.57
N SER A 377 25.20 40.46 -24.30
CA SER A 377 24.55 41.15 -23.18
C SER A 377 23.99 42.56 -23.46
N SER A 378 22.98 42.96 -22.67
CA SER A 378 22.75 44.36 -22.26
C SER A 378 22.02 44.44 -20.91
N SER A 379 22.27 45.53 -20.20
CA SER A 379 22.15 45.74 -18.76
C SER A 379 21.15 46.86 -18.40
N SER A 380 20.34 46.64 -17.34
CA SER A 380 19.85 47.59 -16.31
C SER A 380 18.93 48.75 -16.74
N PRO A 381 17.96 49.23 -15.91
CA PRO A 381 18.23 49.72 -14.54
C PRO A 381 17.17 49.48 -13.44
N LEU A 382 17.66 49.69 -12.21
CA LEU A 382 16.99 49.73 -10.92
C LEU A 382 16.02 50.92 -10.79
N THR A 383 14.85 50.66 -10.22
CA THR A 383 13.96 51.66 -9.61
C THR A 383 13.69 51.27 -8.15
N LEU A 384 14.10 52.15 -7.23
CA LEU A 384 13.66 52.18 -5.83
C LEU A 384 12.38 53.01 -5.75
N SER A 385 11.27 52.44 -5.27
CA SER A 385 10.24 53.22 -4.56
C SER A 385 9.27 52.33 -3.80
N THR A 386 8.90 52.85 -2.61
CA THR A 386 7.77 52.50 -1.73
C THR A 386 7.81 51.15 -1.04
N ALA A 387 8.23 51.17 0.23
CA ALA A 387 7.86 50.18 1.23
C ALA A 387 6.33 50.24 1.40
N SER A 388 5.64 49.47 0.58
CA SER A 388 4.30 48.99 0.85
C SER A 388 4.35 48.36 2.24
N SER A 389 3.52 48.82 3.16
CA SER A 389 3.21 48.08 4.38
C SER A 389 2.65 46.72 3.94
N SER A 390 3.53 45.75 3.71
CA SER A 390 3.17 44.41 3.28
C SER A 390 2.32 43.85 4.39
N SER A 391 1.05 43.59 4.10
CA SER A 391 0.18 42.84 5.00
C SER A 391 0.97 41.62 5.51
N PRO A 392 0.94 41.33 6.82
CA PRO A 392 1.67 40.21 7.38
C PRO A 392 1.31 38.95 6.61
N ILE A 393 2.32 38.19 6.19
CA ILE A 393 2.13 36.91 5.51
C ILE A 393 1.40 36.00 6.51
N LEU A 394 0.22 35.50 6.13
CA LEU A 394 -0.64 34.69 6.99
C LEU A 394 -0.29 33.20 6.87
N LEU A 395 -0.66 32.40 7.87
CA LEU A 395 -0.43 30.95 7.87
C LEU A 395 -0.99 30.23 6.63
N ASN A 396 -2.12 30.70 6.10
CA ASN A 396 -2.76 30.16 4.90
C ASN A 396 -2.12 30.64 3.58
N ASP A 397 -1.16 31.58 3.60
CA ASP A 397 -0.38 32.00 2.44
C ASP A 397 0.77 31.02 2.19
N GLY A 398 0.91 30.55 0.94
CA GLY A 398 1.94 29.60 0.53
C GLY A 398 3.39 30.06 0.77
N ARG A 399 3.61 31.36 1.02
CA ARG A 399 4.93 31.94 1.34
C ARG A 399 5.26 31.91 2.83
N HIS A 400 4.31 31.55 3.71
CA HIS A 400 4.55 31.48 5.14
C HIS A 400 5.48 30.29 5.49
N PRO A 401 6.49 30.45 6.36
CA PRO A 401 7.42 29.36 6.70
C PRO A 401 6.73 28.13 7.31
N ASP A 402 5.66 28.34 8.08
CA ASP A 402 4.83 27.26 8.64
C ASP A 402 3.65 26.84 7.74
N ASN A 403 3.58 27.29 6.46
CA ASN A 403 2.46 26.93 5.58
C ASN A 403 2.34 25.42 5.39
N LYS A 404 3.46 24.68 5.33
CA LYS A 404 3.42 23.21 5.23
C LYS A 404 2.68 22.58 6.42
N LEU A 405 2.94 23.05 7.63
CA LEU A 405 2.26 22.59 8.85
C LEU A 405 0.77 22.99 8.84
N TYR A 406 0.46 24.17 8.31
CA TYR A 406 -0.92 24.62 8.07
C TYR A 406 -1.66 23.72 7.08
N GLN A 407 -1.05 23.35 5.96
CA GLN A 407 -1.67 22.44 4.98
C GLN A 407 -1.95 21.06 5.59
N SER A 408 -1.03 20.54 6.41
CA SER A 408 -1.26 19.29 7.14
C SER A 408 -2.42 19.40 8.14
N ALA A 409 -2.50 20.50 8.89
CA ALA A 409 -3.63 20.77 9.78
C ALA A 409 -4.95 20.89 9.01
N LEU A 410 -4.94 21.62 7.90
CA LEU A 410 -6.12 21.85 7.07
C LEU A 410 -6.64 20.55 6.44
N ALA A 411 -5.76 19.70 5.92
CA ALA A 411 -6.14 18.38 5.41
C ALA A 411 -6.76 17.50 6.51
N GLY A 412 -6.20 17.53 7.72
CA GLY A 412 -6.77 16.83 8.87
C GLY A 412 -8.14 17.37 9.28
N VAL A 413 -8.32 18.70 9.29
CA VAL A 413 -9.61 19.35 9.59
C VAL A 413 -10.63 19.05 8.51
N GLN A 414 -10.27 19.10 7.23
CA GLN A 414 -11.17 18.78 6.13
C GLN A 414 -11.68 17.34 6.21
N LYS A 415 -10.79 16.40 6.55
CA LYS A 415 -11.15 15.00 6.78
C LYS A 415 -12.06 14.83 7.99
N GLU A 416 -11.72 15.44 9.13
CA GLU A 416 -12.45 15.25 10.39
C GLU A 416 -13.81 15.98 10.43
N TYR A 417 -13.91 17.10 9.73
CA TYR A 417 -15.10 17.96 9.70
C TYR A 417 -15.85 17.91 8.37
N ALA A 418 -15.69 16.85 7.58
CA ALA A 418 -16.29 16.67 6.25
C ALA A 418 -17.71 17.28 6.15
N GLY A 419 -17.82 18.41 5.44
CA GLY A 419 -19.07 19.18 5.25
C GLY A 419 -19.65 19.94 6.46
N LYS A 420 -19.17 19.72 7.69
CA LYS A 420 -19.69 20.33 8.93
C LYS A 420 -19.26 21.78 9.15
N LEU A 421 -18.13 22.18 8.57
CA LEU A 421 -17.58 23.54 8.66
C LEU A 421 -17.45 24.16 7.27
N LEU A 422 -17.82 25.44 7.17
CA LEU A 422 -17.56 26.23 5.97
C LEU A 422 -16.05 26.49 5.82
N GLN A 423 -15.57 26.70 4.60
CA GLN A 423 -14.15 26.92 4.32
C GLN A 423 -13.48 27.95 5.27
N PRO A 424 -14.06 29.14 5.55
CA PRO A 424 -13.45 30.08 6.50
C PRO A 424 -13.31 29.54 7.92
N GLN A 425 -14.24 28.68 8.36
CA GLN A 425 -14.18 28.03 9.67
C GLN A 425 -13.10 26.96 9.71
N GLN A 426 -12.94 26.20 8.61
CA GLN A 426 -11.86 25.22 8.48
C GLN A 426 -10.48 25.89 8.56
N GLU A 427 -10.29 27.05 7.93
CA GLU A 427 -9.04 27.81 8.02
C GLU A 427 -8.75 28.33 9.44
N ILE A 428 -9.78 28.75 10.18
CA ILE A 428 -9.67 29.16 11.59
C ILE A 428 -9.26 27.97 12.47
N VAL A 429 -9.90 26.82 12.30
CA VAL A 429 -9.55 25.60 13.07
C VAL A 429 -8.13 25.17 12.71
N ALA A 430 -7.80 25.04 11.42
CA ALA A 430 -6.48 24.62 10.96
C ALA A 430 -5.36 25.54 11.48
N SER A 431 -5.53 26.86 11.39
CA SER A 431 -4.54 27.81 11.94
C SER A 431 -4.44 27.75 13.46
N SER A 432 -5.52 27.41 14.17
CA SER A 432 -5.50 27.19 15.63
C SER A 432 -4.77 25.91 16.00
N LEU A 433 -4.89 24.85 15.19
CA LEU A 433 -4.15 23.60 15.38
C LEU A 433 -2.65 23.76 15.10
N VAL A 434 -2.25 24.62 14.15
CA VAL A 434 -0.84 24.98 13.95
C VAL A 434 -0.27 25.66 15.19
N LEU A 435 -1.01 26.60 15.78
CA LEU A 435 -0.62 27.25 17.03
C LEU A 435 -0.44 26.23 18.16
N LEU A 436 -1.40 25.31 18.32
CA LEU A 436 -1.34 24.24 19.31
C LEU A 436 -0.14 23.31 19.09
N ALA A 437 0.12 22.89 17.85
CA ALA A 437 1.26 22.05 17.49
C ALA A 437 2.59 22.74 17.79
N LYS A 438 2.74 24.00 17.38
CA LYS A 438 3.96 24.81 17.63
C LYS A 438 4.21 25.02 19.12
N ALA A 439 3.18 25.34 19.90
CA ALA A 439 3.29 25.49 21.35
C ALA A 439 3.75 24.21 22.06
N ASN A 440 3.52 23.05 21.44
CA ASN A 440 3.88 21.73 21.96
C ASN A 440 5.09 21.09 21.24
N ASN A 441 5.88 21.89 20.51
CA ASN A 441 7.05 21.42 19.76
C ASN A 441 6.76 20.26 18.80
N MET A 442 5.58 20.24 18.19
CA MET A 442 5.15 19.24 17.22
C MET A 442 5.46 19.75 15.79
N PRO A 443 6.48 19.19 15.10
CA PRO A 443 6.96 19.74 13.82
C PRO A 443 6.08 19.38 12.61
N ASP A 444 5.17 18.42 12.76
CA ASP A 444 4.27 17.88 11.74
C ASP A 444 2.96 17.36 12.37
N ILE A 445 1.89 17.37 11.60
CA ILE A 445 0.56 16.87 12.00
C ILE A 445 0.19 15.75 11.03
N SER A 446 0.02 14.54 11.56
CA SER A 446 -0.33 13.36 10.75
C SER A 446 -1.84 13.19 10.63
N ARG A 447 -2.59 13.50 11.69
CA ARG A 447 -4.06 13.47 11.68
C ARG A 447 -4.64 14.41 12.73
N VAL A 448 -5.88 14.82 12.49
CA VAL A 448 -6.74 15.50 13.46
C VAL A 448 -7.89 14.54 13.76
N VAL A 449 -8.27 14.41 15.02
CA VAL A 449 -9.39 13.56 15.47
C VAL A 449 -10.27 14.38 16.38
N ARG A 450 -11.59 14.27 16.26
CA ARG A 450 -12.56 14.93 17.13
C ARG A 450 -13.30 13.87 17.94
N SER A 451 -13.51 14.13 19.23
CA SER A 451 -14.39 13.30 20.06
C SER A 451 -15.80 13.87 20.09
N ASP A 452 -16.80 13.03 20.38
CA ASP A 452 -18.17 13.45 20.63
C ASP A 452 -18.32 14.45 21.80
N GLU A 453 -17.35 14.48 22.72
CA GLU A 453 -17.30 15.43 23.85
C GLU A 453 -16.80 16.84 23.46
N GLY A 454 -16.50 17.10 22.18
CA GLY A 454 -16.03 18.40 21.70
C GLY A 454 -14.53 18.65 21.90
N MET A 455 -13.73 17.61 22.14
CA MET A 455 -12.26 17.69 22.13
C MET A 455 -11.71 17.45 20.73
N VAL A 456 -10.65 18.17 20.39
CA VAL A 456 -9.90 18.03 19.13
C VAL A 456 -8.48 17.63 19.45
N TYR A 457 -8.04 16.53 18.85
CA TYR A 457 -6.73 15.91 19.03
C TYR A 457 -5.89 16.12 17.78
N VAL A 458 -4.71 16.72 17.96
CA VAL A 458 -3.66 16.80 16.95
C VAL A 458 -2.69 15.66 17.23
N VAL A 459 -2.54 14.78 16.24
CA VAL A 459 -1.70 13.59 16.37
C VAL A 459 -0.55 13.67 15.39
N ARG A 460 0.65 13.48 15.91
CA ARG A 460 1.85 13.17 15.15
C ARG A 460 2.14 11.68 15.32
N ASP A 461 2.05 10.94 14.23
CA ASP A 461 2.34 9.51 14.20
C ASP A 461 3.64 9.29 13.42
N THR A 462 4.71 8.92 14.14
CA THR A 462 5.99 8.51 13.54
C THR A 462 6.26 7.02 13.78
N GLY A 463 5.21 6.25 14.08
CA GLY A 463 5.25 4.82 14.37
C GLY A 463 4.75 4.46 15.79
N PRO A 464 4.58 3.16 16.10
CA PRO A 464 3.91 2.68 17.32
C PRO A 464 4.53 3.16 18.64
N ALA A 465 5.84 3.45 18.65
CA ALA A 465 6.58 3.87 19.84
C ALA A 465 6.75 5.39 19.98
N SER A 466 6.36 6.18 18.98
CA SER A 466 6.66 7.61 18.88
C SER A 466 5.45 8.45 18.47
N ARG A 467 4.28 8.11 19.04
CA ARG A 467 3.05 8.88 18.86
C ARG A 467 3.01 10.05 19.85
N GLN A 468 2.88 11.27 19.34
CA GLN A 468 2.62 12.46 20.15
C GLN A 468 1.19 12.92 19.91
N VAL A 469 0.43 13.11 20.98
CA VAL A 469 -0.96 13.58 20.94
C VAL A 469 -1.07 14.83 21.78
N VAL A 470 -1.64 15.88 21.20
CA VAL A 470 -1.97 17.13 21.90
C VAL A 470 -3.45 17.38 21.65
N HIS A 471 -4.18 17.84 22.67
CA HIS A 471 -5.63 18.06 22.55
C HIS A 471 -6.01 19.46 23.00
N VAL A 472 -7.18 19.91 22.53
CA VAL A 472 -7.79 21.18 22.90
C VAL A 472 -9.30 21.08 22.82
N ASP A 473 -10.03 21.83 23.65
CA ASP A 473 -11.48 21.96 23.53
C ASP A 473 -11.82 22.79 22.29
N GLU A 474 -12.71 22.29 21.44
CA GLU A 474 -13.15 22.92 20.18
C GLU A 474 -13.68 24.34 20.41
N LYS A 475 -14.28 24.61 21.57
CA LYS A 475 -14.79 25.95 21.93
C LYS A 475 -13.68 27.01 21.98
N GLN A 476 -12.43 26.60 22.16
CA GLN A 476 -11.30 27.54 22.17
C GLN A 476 -11.02 28.15 20.79
N PHE A 477 -11.56 27.58 19.71
CA PHE A 477 -11.45 28.15 18.37
C PHE A 477 -12.47 29.26 18.09
N ASN A 478 -13.54 29.33 18.90
CA ASN A 478 -14.61 30.29 18.69
C ASN A 478 -14.11 31.73 18.84
N GLY A 479 -14.35 32.55 17.81
CA GLY A 479 -13.96 33.96 17.80
C GLY A 479 -12.49 34.22 17.47
N ARG A 480 -11.69 33.19 17.19
CA ARG A 480 -10.31 33.34 16.69
C ARG A 480 -10.31 33.63 15.19
N THR A 481 -9.25 34.27 14.70
CA THR A 481 -9.01 34.49 13.26
C THR A 481 -7.64 33.95 12.84
N VAL A 482 -7.46 33.72 11.53
CA VAL A 482 -6.19 33.26 10.97
C VAL A 482 -5.07 34.28 11.25
N GLU A 483 -5.37 35.59 11.22
CA GLU A 483 -4.44 36.68 11.53
C GLU A 483 -4.02 36.69 13.00
N GLN A 484 -4.96 36.41 13.91
CA GLN A 484 -4.65 36.28 15.33
C GLN A 484 -3.72 35.08 15.55
N ASN A 485 -4.06 33.92 14.99
CA ASN A 485 -3.26 32.70 15.11
C ASN A 485 -1.86 32.87 14.50
N THR A 486 -1.75 33.53 13.35
CA THR A 486 -0.47 33.82 12.70
C THR A 486 0.44 34.67 13.60
N ARG A 487 -0.11 35.73 14.22
CA ARG A 487 0.66 36.59 15.15
C ARG A 487 1.13 35.82 16.38
N GLU A 488 0.29 34.94 16.92
CA GLU A 488 0.62 34.14 18.08
C GLU A 488 1.67 33.05 17.75
N VAL A 489 1.59 32.41 16.58
CA VAL A 489 2.62 31.48 16.10
C VAL A 489 3.97 32.17 15.94
N ALA A 490 3.99 33.39 15.39
CA ALA A 490 5.22 34.17 15.25
C ALA A 490 5.83 34.60 16.60
N ALA A 491 5.03 34.68 17.66
CA ALA A 491 5.49 35.00 19.01
C ALA A 491 6.09 33.79 19.75
N LEU A 492 5.87 32.56 19.28
CA LEU A 492 6.48 31.36 19.85
C LEU A 492 7.96 31.31 19.49
N THR A 493 8.83 31.41 20.50
CA THR A 493 10.29 31.40 20.32
C THR A 493 10.78 30.01 19.91
N PRO A 494 11.62 29.85 18.86
CA PRO A 494 12.20 28.56 18.53
C PRO A 494 13.11 28.05 19.68
N PRO A 495 13.09 26.74 20.00
CA PRO A 495 13.90 26.20 21.09
C PRO A 495 15.40 26.38 20.78
N THR A 496 16.11 27.01 21.71
CA THR A 496 17.57 27.16 21.65
C THR A 496 18.21 25.79 21.81
N GLN A 497 18.97 25.33 20.81
CA GLN A 497 19.69 24.05 20.87
C GLN A 497 20.73 24.08 22.01
N THR A 498 20.44 23.42 23.12
CA THR A 498 21.46 23.07 24.13
C THR A 498 22.34 21.94 23.58
N THR A 499 23.62 22.24 23.36
CA THR A 499 24.67 21.29 23.02
C THR A 499 24.94 20.35 24.20
N THR A 500 24.59 19.08 24.06
CA THR A 500 24.85 18.03 25.06
C THR A 500 26.33 17.61 25.01
N GLN A 501 27.05 17.79 26.12
CA GLN A 501 28.40 17.29 26.36
C GLN A 501 28.42 15.75 26.44
N ALA A 502 29.44 15.13 25.84
CA ALA A 502 29.65 13.68 25.83
C ALA A 502 30.00 13.12 27.23
N PRO A 503 29.53 11.91 27.59
CA PRO A 503 29.84 11.29 28.88
C PRO A 503 31.26 10.70 28.88
N GLN A 504 32.00 10.96 29.96
CA GLN A 504 33.31 10.37 30.23
C GLN A 504 33.17 8.87 30.56
N SER A 505 34.01 8.06 29.93
CA SER A 505 34.15 6.63 30.17
C SER A 505 34.91 6.38 31.48
N HIS A 506 34.28 5.70 32.44
CA HIS A 506 34.97 5.11 33.58
C HIS A 506 35.44 3.69 33.24
N THR A 507 36.76 3.53 33.12
CA THR A 507 37.47 2.24 33.08
C THR A 507 37.55 1.65 34.49
N PHE A 508 36.95 0.48 34.71
CA PHE A 508 37.19 -0.34 35.90
C PHE A 508 38.38 -1.27 35.63
N SER A 509 39.43 -1.13 36.45
CA SER A 509 40.59 -2.04 36.48
C SER A 509 40.39 -3.05 37.61
N MET A 510 40.38 -4.35 37.29
CA MET A 510 40.50 -5.41 38.29
C MET A 510 41.98 -5.74 38.50
N THR A 511 42.42 -5.76 39.76
CA THR A 511 43.69 -6.37 40.17
C THR A 511 43.40 -7.46 41.19
N LYS A 512 43.92 -8.65 40.87
CA LYS A 512 44.20 -9.87 41.66
C LYS A 512 43.14 -10.45 42.60
#